data_AF-A0A662D8M4-F1
#
_entry.id   AF-A0A662D8M4-F1
#
_cell.length_a   1.000
_cell.length_b   1.000
_cell.length_c   1.000
_cell.angle_alpha   90.00
_cell.angle_beta   90.00
_cell.angle_gamma   90.00
#
_symmetry.space_group_name_H-M   'P 1'
#
loop_
_entity.id
_entity.type
_entity.pdbx_description
1 polymer ?
#
loop_
_entity_poly.entity_id
_entity_poly.type
_entity_poly.pdbx_seq_one_letter_code
_entity_poly.pdbx_strand_id
1 'polypeptide(L)'
;EKMKEYRTLKNEVYNLDSLSEKEKKIYQEVHSYLEKNPDWTEFSTYWKDKLLEEFKDKRVEEIANLPIFRICQDLSSRLGIKQGYIRKDDYRDKLLEIIDSNFRSRYEFCKKVGIDEGFLSKVLRNQRSLSLDNLLRILGAVGYEIEFKKKKEKVIA
;
A
#
# COMPACT_ATOMS: atom_id res chain seq x y z
N GLU A 1 8.52 -8.69 -26.22
CA GLU A 1 7.17 -8.43 -25.68
C GLU A 1 7.22 -7.41 -24.55
N LYS A 2 6.17 -6.60 -24.35
CA LYS A 2 6.08 -5.71 -23.18
C LYS A 2 5.71 -6.55 -21.95
N MET A 3 6.60 -6.59 -20.98
CA MET A 3 6.40 -7.24 -19.68
C MET A 3 5.13 -6.70 -19.02
N LYS A 4 4.23 -7.58 -18.58
CA LYS A 4 2.98 -7.16 -17.92
C LYS A 4 3.28 -6.84 -16.45
N GLU A 5 3.43 -5.55 -16.14
CA GLU A 5 3.66 -5.09 -14.77
C GLU A 5 2.36 -4.71 -14.06
N TYR A 6 2.23 -5.14 -12.81
CA TYR A 6 1.24 -4.65 -11.86
C TYR A 6 1.88 -3.62 -10.93
N ARG A 7 1.21 -2.49 -10.70
CA ARG A 7 1.68 -1.46 -9.76
C ARG A 7 0.67 -1.18 -8.66
N THR A 8 1.07 -1.35 -7.41
CA THR A 8 0.22 -1.15 -6.23
C THR A 8 -0.06 0.33 -5.95
N LEU A 9 -1.00 0.62 -5.06
CA LEU A 9 -1.26 1.95 -4.49
C LEU A 9 -0.01 2.52 -3.79
N LYS A 10 0.85 1.65 -3.25
CA LYS A 10 2.12 2.01 -2.61
C LYS A 10 3.29 2.12 -3.59
N ASN A 11 3.04 2.03 -4.89
CA ASN A 11 4.02 2.04 -5.99
C ASN A 11 4.99 0.85 -6.05
N GLU A 12 4.71 -0.24 -5.34
CA GLU A 12 5.43 -1.50 -5.54
C GLU A 12 5.10 -2.05 -6.94
N VAL A 13 6.11 -2.61 -7.60
CA VAL A 13 5.98 -3.16 -8.95
C VAL A 13 6.16 -4.67 -8.88
N TYR A 14 5.18 -5.39 -9.41
CA TYR A 14 5.19 -6.85 -9.53
C TYR A 14 5.13 -7.23 -10.99
N ASN A 15 6.03 -8.12 -11.41
CA ASN A 15 6.00 -8.67 -12.75
C ASN A 15 4.96 -9.81 -12.80
N LEU A 16 3.92 -9.66 -13.61
CA LEU A 16 2.87 -10.67 -13.75
C LEU A 16 3.36 -11.90 -14.53
N ASP A 17 4.37 -11.73 -15.38
CA ASP A 17 4.94 -12.82 -16.17
C ASP A 17 5.80 -13.76 -15.29
N SER A 18 6.31 -13.26 -14.15
CA SER A 18 7.07 -14.07 -13.18
C SER A 18 6.20 -14.81 -12.16
N LEU A 19 4.87 -14.65 -12.21
CA LEU A 19 3.96 -15.42 -11.36
C LEU A 19 4.01 -16.90 -11.76
N SER A 20 3.99 -17.79 -10.77
CA SER A 20 3.79 -19.22 -11.03
C SER A 20 2.40 -19.49 -11.62
N GLU A 21 2.19 -20.67 -12.22
CA GLU A 21 0.90 -21.01 -12.83
C GLU A 21 -0.26 -21.02 -11.81
N LYS A 22 0.00 -21.45 -10.56
CA LYS A 22 -0.96 -21.33 -9.46
C LYS A 22 -1.33 -19.87 -9.18
N GLU A 23 -0.33 -18.99 -9.12
CA GLU A 23 -0.55 -17.55 -8.87
C GLU A 23 -1.30 -16.88 -10.03
N LYS A 24 -0.98 -17.22 -11.29
CA LYS A 24 -1.69 -16.72 -12.47
C LYS A 24 -3.16 -17.15 -12.47
N LYS A 25 -3.44 -18.40 -12.10
CA LYS A 25 -4.82 -18.90 -11.95
C LYS A 25 -5.58 -18.09 -10.92
N ILE A 26 -5.02 -17.90 -9.72
CA ILE A 26 -5.65 -17.08 -8.67
C ILE A 26 -5.85 -15.64 -9.14
N TYR A 27 -4.84 -15.06 -9.79
CA TYR A 27 -4.94 -13.70 -10.33
C TYR A 27 -6.15 -13.55 -11.27
N GLN A 28 -6.35 -14.48 -12.19
CA GLN A 28 -7.49 -14.49 -13.11
C GLN A 28 -8.83 -14.68 -12.39
N GLU A 29 -8.91 -15.62 -11.44
CA GLU A 29 -10.13 -15.88 -10.67
C GLU A 29 -10.53 -14.67 -9.80
N VAL A 30 -9.57 -14.08 -9.09
CA VAL A 30 -9.77 -12.89 -8.25
C VAL A 30 -10.17 -11.68 -9.07
N HIS A 31 -9.54 -11.46 -10.23
CA HIS A 31 -9.96 -10.39 -11.14
C HIS A 31 -11.39 -10.60 -11.67
N SER A 32 -11.73 -11.81 -12.09
CA SER A 32 -13.07 -12.14 -12.57
C SER A 32 -14.14 -11.98 -11.47
N TYR A 33 -13.79 -12.30 -10.22
CA TYR A 33 -14.68 -12.08 -9.09
C TYR A 33 -14.84 -10.59 -8.76
N LEU A 34 -13.76 -9.81 -8.85
CA LEU A 34 -13.79 -8.35 -8.66
C LEU A 34 -14.68 -7.63 -9.69
N GLU A 35 -14.71 -8.11 -10.94
CA GLU A 35 -15.56 -7.55 -12.01
C GLU A 35 -17.06 -7.65 -11.71
N LYS A 36 -17.47 -8.61 -10.86
CA LYS A 36 -18.85 -8.72 -10.35
C LYS A 36 -19.19 -7.64 -9.33
N ASN A 37 -18.23 -6.77 -8.97
CA ASN A 37 -18.33 -5.71 -7.99
C ASN A 37 -18.93 -6.18 -6.64
N PRO A 38 -18.34 -7.21 -6.00
CA PRO A 38 -18.77 -7.72 -4.70
C PRO A 38 -18.58 -6.67 -3.59
N ASP A 39 -19.16 -6.91 -2.42
CA ASP A 39 -18.83 -6.14 -1.22
C ASP A 39 -17.35 -6.29 -0.85
N TRP A 40 -16.74 -5.24 -0.28
CA TRP A 40 -15.33 -5.25 0.10
C TRP A 40 -14.98 -6.37 1.08
N THR A 41 -15.85 -6.65 2.05
CA THR A 41 -15.65 -7.70 3.06
C THR A 41 -15.71 -9.06 2.39
N GLU A 42 -16.73 -9.28 1.56
CA GLU A 42 -16.90 -10.53 0.79
C GLU A 42 -15.71 -10.80 -0.11
N PHE A 43 -15.28 -9.78 -0.87
CA PHE A 43 -14.08 -9.87 -1.71
C PHE A 43 -12.84 -10.23 -0.90
N SER A 44 -12.67 -9.56 0.25
CA SER A 44 -11.50 -9.73 1.11
C SER A 44 -11.42 -11.13 1.72
N THR A 45 -12.55 -11.74 2.01
CA THR A 45 -12.64 -13.13 2.46
C THR A 45 -12.38 -14.08 1.30
N TYR A 46 -13.04 -13.87 0.16
CA TYR A 46 -12.95 -14.72 -1.02
C TYR A 46 -11.50 -14.98 -1.47
N TRP A 47 -10.70 -13.92 -1.68
CA TRP A 47 -9.34 -14.12 -2.20
C TRP A 47 -8.41 -14.76 -1.17
N LYS A 48 -8.65 -14.53 0.13
CA LYS A 48 -7.88 -15.16 1.22
C LYS A 48 -8.15 -16.64 1.27
N ASP A 49 -9.43 -17.04 1.22
CA ASP A 49 -9.84 -18.43 1.23
C ASP A 49 -9.26 -19.17 0.02
N LYS A 50 -9.30 -18.54 -1.17
CA LYS A 50 -8.68 -19.06 -2.39
C LYS A 50 -7.18 -19.29 -2.27
N LEU A 51 -6.44 -18.34 -1.67
CA LEU A 51 -5.01 -18.52 -1.44
C LEU A 51 -4.72 -19.65 -0.45
N LEU A 52 -5.47 -19.72 0.65
CA LEU A 52 -5.30 -20.77 1.64
C LEU A 52 -5.64 -22.16 1.09
N GLU A 53 -6.64 -22.25 0.20
CA GLU A 53 -7.01 -23.50 -0.47
C GLU A 53 -5.93 -23.97 -1.47
N GLU A 54 -5.46 -23.08 -2.35
CA GLU A 54 -4.51 -23.41 -3.42
C GLU A 54 -3.08 -23.65 -2.90
N PHE A 55 -2.72 -23.01 -1.78
CA PHE A 55 -1.42 -23.12 -1.10
C PHE A 55 -1.53 -23.78 0.29
N LYS A 56 -2.48 -24.70 0.48
CA LYS A 56 -2.69 -25.42 1.76
C LYS A 56 -1.47 -26.17 2.29
N ASP A 57 -0.50 -26.45 1.42
CA ASP A 57 0.78 -27.08 1.71
C ASP A 57 1.83 -26.11 2.29
N LYS A 58 1.56 -24.80 2.26
CA LYS A 58 2.45 -23.76 2.78
C LYS A 58 1.94 -23.21 4.11
N ARG A 59 2.86 -22.71 4.94
CA ARG A 59 2.47 -21.95 6.13
C ARG A 59 1.94 -20.57 5.75
N VAL A 60 1.13 -19.98 6.63
CA VAL A 60 0.49 -18.67 6.40
C VAL A 60 1.52 -17.57 6.13
N GLU A 61 2.65 -17.60 6.82
CA GLU A 61 3.74 -16.62 6.64
C GLU A 61 4.39 -16.73 5.26
N GLU A 62 4.47 -17.95 4.71
CA GLU A 62 5.00 -18.19 3.36
C GLU A 62 4.03 -17.68 2.29
N ILE A 63 2.73 -17.86 2.51
CA ILE A 63 1.68 -17.35 1.62
C ILE A 63 1.69 -15.80 1.63
N ALA A 64 1.85 -15.18 2.80
CA ALA A 64 1.90 -13.72 2.94
C ALA A 64 3.08 -13.05 2.21
N ASN A 65 4.12 -13.82 1.90
CA ASN A 65 5.29 -13.36 1.14
C ASN A 65 5.18 -13.59 -0.38
N LEU A 66 4.10 -14.22 -0.86
CA LEU A 66 3.89 -14.41 -2.30
C LEU A 66 3.51 -13.09 -2.99
N PRO A 67 4.02 -12.83 -4.21
CA PRO A 67 3.59 -11.71 -5.04
C PRO A 67 2.07 -11.63 -5.20
N ILE A 68 1.38 -12.76 -5.43
CA ILE A 68 -0.07 -12.78 -5.60
C ILE A 68 -0.81 -12.29 -4.35
N PHE A 69 -0.30 -12.55 -3.15
CA PHE A 69 -0.90 -12.09 -1.91
C PHE A 69 -0.91 -10.55 -1.86
N ARG A 70 0.22 -9.93 -2.23
CA ARG A 70 0.36 -8.46 -2.26
C ARG A 70 -0.53 -7.83 -3.31
N ILE A 71 -0.68 -8.47 -4.46
CA ILE A 71 -1.60 -8.03 -5.53
C ILE A 71 -3.06 -8.10 -5.04
N CYS A 72 -3.50 -9.22 -4.47
CA CYS A 72 -4.87 -9.38 -3.96
C CYS A 72 -5.17 -8.41 -2.81
N GLN A 73 -4.20 -8.19 -1.92
CA GLN A 73 -4.29 -7.18 -0.86
C GLN A 73 -4.50 -5.78 -1.44
N ASP A 74 -3.72 -5.39 -2.47
CA ASP A 74 -3.87 -4.09 -3.13
C ASP A 74 -5.23 -3.95 -3.84
N LEU A 75 -5.71 -5.00 -4.50
CA LEU A 75 -7.05 -5.03 -5.11
C LEU A 75 -8.16 -4.83 -4.06
N SER A 76 -8.07 -5.50 -2.92
CA SER A 76 -9.00 -5.33 -1.79
C SER A 76 -8.94 -3.90 -1.27
N SER A 77 -7.74 -3.32 -1.08
CA SER A 77 -7.60 -1.92 -0.68
C SER A 77 -8.24 -0.96 -1.68
N ARG A 78 -8.06 -1.18 -2.98
CA ARG A 78 -8.71 -0.36 -4.03
C ARG A 78 -10.23 -0.45 -3.96
N LEU A 79 -10.77 -1.65 -3.79
CA LEU A 79 -12.22 -1.86 -3.68
C LEU A 79 -12.77 -1.17 -2.42
N GLY A 80 -12.12 -1.37 -1.28
CA GLY A 80 -12.50 -0.73 -0.01
C GLY A 80 -12.45 0.80 -0.09
N ILE A 81 -11.46 1.38 -0.78
CA ILE A 81 -11.41 2.82 -1.06
C ILE A 81 -12.56 3.25 -1.98
N LYS A 82 -12.84 2.49 -3.04
CA LYS A 82 -13.92 2.78 -4.00
C LYS A 82 -15.29 2.76 -3.31
N GLN A 83 -15.51 1.84 -2.38
CA GLN A 83 -16.77 1.68 -1.66
C GLN A 83 -16.86 2.50 -0.36
N GLY A 84 -15.78 3.17 0.05
CA GLY A 84 -15.76 4.06 1.22
C GLY A 84 -15.44 3.37 2.56
N TYR A 85 -15.13 2.08 2.56
CA TYR A 85 -14.71 1.33 3.75
C TYR A 85 -13.28 1.65 4.20
N ILE A 86 -12.41 2.05 3.26
CA ILE A 86 -11.00 2.36 3.53
C ILE A 86 -10.70 3.80 3.15
N ARG A 87 -10.07 4.55 4.06
CA ARG A 87 -9.51 5.87 3.74
C ARG A 87 -8.31 5.69 2.81
N LYS A 88 -8.22 6.49 1.75
CA LYS A 88 -7.02 6.56 0.92
C LYS A 88 -5.85 7.13 1.72
N ASP A 89 -4.71 6.44 1.67
CA ASP A 89 -3.44 6.92 2.26
C ASP A 89 -3.09 8.32 1.75
N ASP A 90 -2.52 9.13 2.65
CA ASP A 90 -1.91 10.41 2.37
C ASP A 90 -0.43 10.44 2.81
N TYR A 91 0.21 11.60 2.68
CA TYR A 91 1.63 11.74 3.01
C TYR A 91 1.95 11.47 4.49
N ARG A 92 0.96 11.56 5.39
CA ARG A 92 1.14 11.35 6.83
C ARG A 92 1.31 9.88 7.15
N ASP A 93 0.63 9.00 6.42
CA ASP A 93 0.81 7.55 6.56
C ASP A 93 2.24 7.15 6.17
N LYS A 94 2.76 7.76 5.08
CA LYS A 94 4.18 7.59 4.69
C LYS A 94 5.16 8.20 5.68
N LEU A 95 4.85 9.36 6.23
CA LEU A 95 5.67 9.97 7.28
C LEU A 95 5.74 9.06 8.52
N LEU A 96 4.62 8.45 8.92
CA LEU A 96 4.57 7.53 10.04
C LEU A 96 5.39 6.26 9.76
N GLU A 97 5.27 5.68 8.57
CA GLU A 97 6.07 4.51 8.15
C GLU A 97 7.57 4.80 8.22
N ILE A 98 8.00 5.98 7.78
CA ILE A 98 9.41 6.43 7.87
C ILE A 98 9.85 6.54 9.34
N ILE A 99 9.00 7.10 10.20
CA ILE A 99 9.31 7.25 11.63
C ILE A 99 9.47 5.87 12.28
N ASP A 100 8.50 4.99 12.10
CA ASP A 100 8.46 3.68 12.74
C ASP A 100 9.58 2.74 12.23
N SER A 101 10.02 2.93 10.98
CA SER A 101 11.09 2.10 10.37
C SER A 101 12.50 2.56 10.73
N ASN A 102 12.71 3.87 10.93
CA ASN A 102 14.05 4.46 11.08
C ASN A 102 14.37 4.98 12.49
N PHE A 103 13.37 5.12 13.36
CA PHE A 103 13.53 5.72 14.68
C PHE A 103 12.90 4.83 15.76
N ARG A 104 13.51 4.80 16.95
CA ARG A 104 12.97 4.02 18.08
C ARG A 104 11.70 4.65 18.65
N SER A 105 11.50 5.94 18.43
CA SER A 105 10.35 6.68 18.92
C SER A 105 10.10 7.95 18.11
N ARG A 106 8.86 8.45 18.19
CA ARG A 106 8.49 9.77 17.64
C ARG A 106 9.31 10.90 18.26
N TYR A 107 9.65 10.79 19.54
CA TYR A 107 10.51 11.75 20.24
C TYR A 107 11.91 11.83 19.61
N GLU A 108 12.52 10.69 19.31
CA GLU A 108 13.84 10.63 18.68
C GLU A 108 13.82 11.30 17.29
N PHE A 109 12.80 11.00 16.49
CA PHE A 109 12.58 11.66 15.21
C PHE A 109 12.43 13.18 15.37
N CYS A 110 11.55 13.62 16.29
CA CYS A 110 11.32 15.05 16.55
C CYS A 110 12.60 15.79 16.93
N LYS A 111 13.42 15.17 17.79
CA LYS A 111 14.73 15.70 18.20
C LYS A 111 15.70 15.80 17.03
N LYS A 112 15.73 14.78 16.15
CA LYS A 112 16.60 14.74 14.97
C LYS A 112 16.28 15.85 13.96
N VAL A 113 15.00 16.08 13.70
CA VAL A 113 14.53 17.01 12.65
C VAL A 113 14.19 18.40 13.17
N GLY A 114 14.27 18.61 14.48
CA GLY A 114 14.04 19.91 15.13
C GLY A 114 12.57 20.35 15.06
N ILE A 115 11.64 19.48 15.42
CA ILE A 115 10.21 19.83 15.57
C ILE A 115 9.67 19.43 16.95
N ASP A 116 8.58 20.07 17.35
CA ASP A 116 7.85 19.72 18.56
C ASP A 116 7.03 18.42 18.39
N GLU A 117 7.03 17.57 19.41
CA GLU A 117 6.28 16.29 19.40
C GLU A 117 4.77 16.53 19.39
N GLY A 118 4.29 17.55 20.11
CA GLY A 118 2.88 17.95 20.09
C GLY A 118 2.44 18.43 18.70
N PHE A 119 3.30 19.14 17.99
CA PHE A 119 3.09 19.53 16.60
C PHE A 119 3.02 18.31 15.67
N LEU A 120 3.98 17.38 15.74
CA LEU A 120 3.97 16.14 14.95
C LEU A 120 2.69 15.33 15.23
N SER A 121 2.30 15.21 16.49
CA SER A 121 1.09 14.51 16.93
C SER A 121 -0.17 15.09 16.28
N LYS A 122 -0.28 16.42 16.20
CA LYS A 122 -1.38 17.11 15.49
C LYS A 122 -1.33 16.91 13.97
N VAL A 123 -0.13 16.87 13.38
CA VAL A 123 0.05 16.59 11.94
C VAL A 123 -0.44 15.18 11.62
N LEU A 124 -0.01 14.17 12.37
CA LEU A 124 -0.36 12.76 12.14
C LEU A 124 -1.87 12.50 12.32
N ARG A 125 -2.54 13.23 13.20
CA ARG A 125 -4.01 13.19 13.36
C ARG A 125 -4.80 14.04 12.36
N ASN A 126 -4.14 14.59 11.34
CA ASN A 126 -4.77 15.49 10.37
C ASN A 126 -5.44 16.73 11.01
N GLN A 127 -4.94 17.18 12.17
CA GLN A 127 -5.38 18.42 12.85
C GLN A 127 -4.52 19.62 12.47
N ARG A 128 -3.34 19.38 11.88
CA ARG A 128 -2.46 20.36 11.27
C ARG A 128 -1.83 19.78 10.00
N SER A 129 -1.29 20.65 9.16
CA SER A 129 -0.56 20.28 7.96
C SER A 129 0.88 20.79 8.04
N LEU A 130 1.81 20.03 7.49
CA LEU A 130 3.16 20.52 7.21
C LEU A 130 3.09 21.36 5.93
N SER A 131 3.73 22.52 5.93
CA SER A 131 4.04 23.20 4.66
C SER A 131 4.99 22.32 3.84
N LEU A 132 4.98 22.49 2.52
CA LEU A 132 5.88 21.73 1.64
C LEU A 132 7.35 21.95 2.01
N ASP A 133 7.74 23.20 2.31
CA ASP A 133 9.11 23.53 2.74
C ASP A 133 9.51 22.81 4.02
N ASN A 134 8.60 22.74 5.00
CA ASN A 134 8.86 22.02 6.23
C ASN A 134 8.95 20.52 5.99
N LEU A 135 8.10 19.97 5.13
CA LEU A 135 8.14 18.55 4.77
C LEU A 135 9.45 18.21 4.06
N LEU A 136 9.88 19.02 3.08
CA LEU A 136 11.17 18.88 2.40
C LEU A 136 12.34 18.95 3.39
N ARG A 137 12.35 19.93 4.29
CA ARG A 137 13.40 20.09 5.31
C ARG A 137 13.50 18.87 6.23
N ILE A 138 12.36 18.41 6.73
CA ILE A 138 12.29 17.28 7.68
C ILE A 138 12.69 15.98 6.99
N LEU A 139 12.18 15.71 5.79
CA LEU A 139 12.51 14.51 5.01
C LEU A 139 13.98 14.52 4.58
N GLY A 140 14.50 15.66 4.12
CA GLY A 140 15.91 15.81 3.77
C GLY A 140 16.85 15.55 4.96
N ALA A 141 16.47 15.97 6.17
CA ALA A 141 17.24 15.70 7.39
C ALA A 141 17.31 14.21 7.76
N VAL A 142 16.43 13.38 7.21
CA VAL A 142 16.39 11.92 7.42
C VAL A 142 16.74 11.13 6.15
N GLY A 143 17.24 11.79 5.10
CA GLY A 143 17.72 11.15 3.88
C GLY A 143 16.63 10.78 2.87
N TYR A 144 15.47 11.43 2.92
CA TYR A 144 14.37 11.21 1.98
C TYR A 144 14.13 12.44 1.10
N GLU A 145 13.72 12.20 -0.15
CA GLU A 145 13.36 13.24 -1.12
C GLU A 145 11.88 13.14 -1.52
N ILE A 146 11.31 14.24 -2.00
CA ILE A 146 9.94 14.29 -2.52
C ILE A 146 9.99 14.33 -4.04
N GLU A 147 9.26 13.41 -4.67
CA GLU A 147 9.07 13.41 -6.12
C GLU A 147 7.64 13.78 -6.51
N PHE A 148 7.50 14.51 -7.61
CA PHE A 148 6.21 14.78 -8.24
C PHE A 148 5.86 13.68 -9.23
N LYS A 149 4.61 13.21 -9.16
CA LYS A 149 4.08 12.24 -10.12
C LYS A 149 2.94 12.84 -10.91
N LYS A 150 3.04 12.77 -12.25
CA LYS A 150 1.92 13.12 -13.13
C LYS A 150 0.75 12.18 -12.84
N LYS A 151 -0.43 12.75 -12.60
CA LYS A 151 -1.68 11.98 -12.48
C LYS A 151 -1.88 11.25 -13.81
N LYS A 152 -1.83 9.92 -13.80
CA LYS A 152 -2.21 9.13 -14.99
C LYS A 152 -3.71 9.33 -15.21
N GLU A 153 -4.10 9.71 -16.43
CA GLU A 153 -5.50 9.73 -16.84
C GLU A 153 -6.10 8.34 -16.61
N LYS A 154 -7.37 8.28 -16.22
CA LYS A 154 -8.09 7.01 -16.10
C LYS A 154 -8.10 6.37 -17.50
N VAL A 155 -7.25 5.37 -17.73
CA VAL A 155 -7.49 4.42 -18.82
C VAL A 155 -8.68 3.61 -18.34
N ILE A 156 -9.87 4.02 -18.77
CA ILE A 156 -11.07 3.19 -18.74
C ILE A 156 -10.79 2.16 -19.85
N ALA A 157 -10.35 0.97 -19.45
CA ALA A 157 -10.44 -0.22 -20.27
C ALA A 157 -11.68 -0.97 -19.83
#